data_AF-T0JA95-F1
#
_entry.id   AF-T0JA95-F1
#
_cell.length_a   1.000
_cell.length_b   1.000
_cell.length_c   1.000
_cell.angle_alpha   90.00
_cell.angle_beta   90.00
_cell.angle_gamma   90.00
#
_symmetry.space_group_name_H-M   'P 1'
#
loop_
_entity.id
_entity.type
_entity.pdbx_description
1 polymer ?
#
loop_
_entity_poly.entity_id
_entity_poly.type
_entity_poly.pdbx_seq_one_letter_code
_entity_poly.pdbx_strand_id
1 'polypeptide(L)' 'MVGEFHGLYRMKLFYNGVQYRAIYDIQEEKVRVLVLFIGKREQVYEKAKRKKIAKK' A
#
# COMPACT_ATOMS: atom_id res chain seq x y z
N MET A 1 6.12 -0.83 -8.60
CA MET A 1 5.26 0.32 -8.25
C MET A 1 6.09 1.59 -8.42
N VAL A 2 5.47 2.73 -8.70
CA VAL A 2 6.19 4.01 -8.86
C VAL A 2 6.08 4.82 -7.56
N GLY A 3 7.16 5.44 -7.09
CA GLY A 3 7.16 6.29 -5.90
C GLY A 3 7.41 5.54 -4.58
N GLU A 4 6.80 6.02 -3.47
CA GLU A 4 7.07 5.61 -2.08
C GLU A 4 6.87 4.14 -1.73
N PHE A 5 6.25 3.35 -2.62
CA PHE A 5 6.00 1.93 -2.43
C PHE A 5 6.93 1.04 -3.27
N HIS A 6 8.07 1.57 -3.71
CA HIS A 6 9.09 0.79 -4.40
C HIS A 6 9.65 -0.29 -3.47
N GLY A 7 9.72 -1.54 -3.92
CA GLY A 7 10.16 -2.69 -3.11
C GLY A 7 9.08 -3.32 -2.22
N LEU A 8 7.87 -2.76 -2.16
CA LEU A 8 6.78 -3.32 -1.34
C LEU A 8 5.89 -4.29 -2.11
N TYR A 9 5.32 -5.23 -1.37
CA TYR A 9 4.36 -6.19 -1.87
C TYR A 9 2.93 -5.64 -1.86
N ARG A 10 2.08 -6.23 -2.68
CA ARG A 10 0.67 -5.84 -2.80
C ARG A 10 -0.23 -7.05 -2.90
N MET A 11 -1.30 -7.04 -2.13
CA MET A 11 -2.40 -8.01 -2.22
C MET A 11 -3.70 -7.32 -2.66
N LYS A 12 -4.45 -7.97 -3.54
CA LYS A 12 -5.81 -7.57 -3.91
C LYS A 12 -6.78 -8.30 -2.99
N LEU A 13 -7.74 -7.56 -2.45
CA LEU A 13 -8.79 -8.09 -1.58
C LEU A 13 -10.14 -7.70 -2.17
N PHE A 14 -11.10 -8.62 -2.16
CA PHE A 14 -12.46 -8.38 -2.64
C PHE A 14 -13.44 -8.75 -1.53
N TYR A 15 -14.30 -7.80 -1.16
CA TYR A 15 -15.33 -8.01 -0.14
C TYR A 15 -16.55 -7.16 -0.46
N ASN A 16 -17.75 -7.77 -0.44
CA ASN A 16 -19.03 -7.13 -0.77
C ASN A 16 -19.00 -6.29 -2.05
N GLY A 17 -18.40 -6.82 -3.12
CA GLY A 17 -18.30 -6.13 -4.42
C GLY A 17 -17.29 -4.97 -4.46
N VAL A 18 -16.60 -4.68 -3.35
CA VAL A 18 -15.60 -3.62 -3.27
C VAL A 18 -14.19 -4.21 -3.38
N GLN A 19 -13.37 -3.60 -4.24
CA GLN A 19 -11.95 -3.95 -4.37
C GLN A 19 -11.07 -3.12 -3.44
N TYR A 20 -10.41 -3.81 -2.52
CA TYR A 20 -9.42 -3.26 -1.60
C TYR A 20 -8.00 -3.62 -2.05
N ARG A 21 -7.04 -2.88 -1.51
CA ARG A 21 -5.61 -3.16 -1.65
C ARG A 21 -4.94 -3.10 -0.30
N ALA A 22 -4.15 -4.13 -0.02
CA ALA A 22 -3.16 -4.11 1.05
C ALA A 22 -1.77 -3.88 0.43
N ILE A 23 -1.02 -2.96 1.01
CA ILE A 23 0.40 -2.73 0.72
C ILE A 23 1.18 -3.12 1.96
N TYR A 24 2.17 -3.98 1.80
CA TYR A 24 2.90 -4.53 2.92
C TYR A 24 4.38 -4.75 2.60
N ASP A 25 5.15 -4.81 3.67
CA ASP A 25 6.57 -5.18 3.66
C ASP A 25 6.75 -6.53 4.35
N ILE A 26 7.70 -7.33 3.87
CA ILE A 26 8.06 -8.62 4.49
C ILE A 26 9.45 -8.44 5.12
N GLN A 27 9.51 -8.56 6.45
CA GLN A 27 10.76 -8.56 7.21
C GLN A 27 11.11 -10.01 7.51
N GLU A 28 11.78 -10.66 6.55
CA GLU A 28 12.12 -12.09 6.61
C GLU A 28 12.95 -12.41 7.86
N GLU A 29 13.89 -11.54 8.21
CA GLU A 29 14.78 -11.70 9.38
C GLU A 29 14.03 -11.68 10.72
N LYS A 30 12.83 -11.10 10.74
CA LYS A 30 11.97 -11.03 11.93
C LYS A 30 10.75 -11.95 11.82
N VAL A 31 10.57 -12.65 10.71
CA VAL A 31 9.38 -13.44 10.37
C VAL A 31 8.09 -12.62 10.58
N ARG A 32 8.06 -11.40 10.00
CA ARG A 32 6.95 -10.45 10.18
C ARG A 32 6.50 -9.85 8.85
N VAL A 33 5.20 -9.59 8.77
CA VAL A 33 4.58 -8.82 7.67
C VAL A 33 4.05 -7.51 8.24
N LEU A 34 4.52 -6.39 7.71
CA LEU A 34 4.06 -5.06 8.11
C LEU A 34 3.08 -4.52 7.07
N VAL A 35 1.80 -4.42 7.44
CA VAL A 35 0.78 -3.79 6.59
C VAL A 35 0.88 -2.27 6.72
N LEU A 36 1.43 -1.62 5.70
CA LEU A 36 1.61 -0.17 5.65
C LEU A 36 0.34 0.56 5.24
N PHE A 37 -0.52 -0.13 4.48
CA PHE A 37 -1.80 0.41 4.06
C PHE A 37 -2.79 -0.70 3.77
N ILE A 38 -4.03 -0.53 4.21
CA ILE A 38 -5.19 -1.28 3.73
C ILE A 38 -6.35 -0.32 3.47
N GLY A 39 -7.00 -0.43 2.31
CA GLY A 39 -8.09 0.46 1.95
C GLY A 39 -8.52 0.32 0.49
N LYS A 40 -9.44 1.18 0.06
CA LYS A 40 -9.90 1.19 -1.33
C LYS A 40 -8.78 1.58 -2.28
N ARG A 41 -8.88 1.15 -3.54
CA ARG A 41 -7.89 1.46 -4.56
C ARG A 41 -7.68 2.97 -4.71
N GLU A 42 -8.73 3.78 -4.74
CA GLU A 42 -8.58 5.24 -4.93
C GLU A 42 -7.77 5.87 -3.79
N GLN A 43 -7.98 5.40 -2.55
CA GLN A 43 -7.30 5.90 -1.35
C GLN A 43 -5.77 5.64 -1.38
N VAL A 44 -5.32 4.57 -2.04
CA VAL A 44 -3.89 4.30 -2.27
C VAL A 44 -3.26 5.42 -3.10
N TYR A 45 -3.92 5.83 -4.18
CA TYR A 45 -3.40 6.85 -5.10
C TYR A 45 -3.45 8.25 -4.49
N GLU A 46 -4.49 8.57 -3.72
CA GLU A 46 -4.60 9.84 -3.00
C GLU A 46 -3.51 9.99 -1.94
N LYS A 47 -3.20 8.95 -1.16
CA LYS A 47 -2.06 8.96 -0.22
C LYS A 47 -0.72 9.18 -0.94
N ALA A 48 -0.50 8.49 -2.05
CA ALA A 48 0.72 8.64 -2.86
C ALA A 48 0.90 10.05 -3.42
N LYS A 49 -0.20 10.72 -3.80
CA LYS A 49 -0.17 12.10 -4.31
C LYS A 49 0.13 13.12 -3.21
N ARG A 50 -0.52 13.02 -2.04
CA ARG A 50 -0.36 14.00 -0.95
C ARG A 50 1.08 14.12 -0.45
N LYS A 51 1.81 13.00 -0.36
CA LYS A 51 3.21 13.01 0.08
C LYS A 51 4.19 13.50 -0.99
N LYS A 52 3.85 13.39 -2.28
CA LYS A 52 4.64 14.01 -3.36
C LYS A 52 4.63 15.54 -3.27
N ILE A 53 3.53 16.12 -2.81
CA ILE A 53 3.39 17.57 -2.61
C ILE A 53 4.11 18.03 -1.34
N ALA A 54 4.04 17.24 -0.25
CA ALA A 54 4.73 17.56 1.01
C ALA A 54 6.26 17.41 0.99
N LYS A 55 6.83 16.86 -0.09
CA LYS A 55 8.28 16.69 -0.30
C LYS A 55 8.87 17.74 -1.27
N LYS A 56 8.06 18.70 -1.73
CA LYS A 56 8.46 19.78 -2.63
C LYS A 56 8.43 21.09 -1.85
#